data_AF-A0A931AR21-F1
#
_entry.id   AF-A0A931AR21-F1
#
_cell.length_a   1.000
_cell.length_b   1.000
_cell.length_c   1.000
_cell.angle_alpha   90.00
_cell.angle_beta   90.00
_cell.angle_gamma   90.00
#
_symmetry.space_group_name_H-M   'P 1'
#
loop_
_entity.id
_entity.type
_entity.pdbx_description
1 polymer ?
#
loop_
_entity_poly.entity_id
_entity_poly.type
_entity_poly.pdbx_seq_one_letter_code
_entity_poly.pdbx_strand_id
1 'polypeptide(L)'
;MTYLIDARNIFGLQDFLINNLDTPFFWYHWFLTPVEEPLQWYMLGATFFVFSFIAGIAFMNKDKNTFKFWGLMSLGLLFMLVEDAGDVRHTYRAIITRIFEAEGYGFMGTIFELVYFLIIGLILLFAIYKYYSVYKDYKNTKLYLGLGYVFYGLGVSASFVGSAFNPILGFSVYERIGVIFVENIFLNNQQIIDAYILATEQTNINFMFMDRVFEESLELLGAAGLLCSGLYFLIAYLNKNELLK
;
A
#
# COMPACT_ATOMS: atom_id res chain seq x y z
N MET A 1 3.08 -12.93 -11.85
CA MET A 1 4.27 -13.61 -12.44
C MET A 1 4.87 -14.60 -11.47
N THR A 2 5.04 -14.22 -10.19
CA THR A 2 5.43 -15.10 -9.06
C THR A 2 4.64 -16.41 -8.99
N TYR A 3 3.28 -16.38 -9.01
CA TYR A 3 2.44 -17.59 -9.07
C TYR A 3 2.83 -18.58 -10.18
N LEU A 4 3.19 -18.07 -11.36
CA LEU A 4 3.55 -18.92 -12.48
C LEU A 4 4.90 -19.61 -12.27
N ILE A 5 5.82 -18.95 -11.58
CA ILE A 5 7.14 -19.52 -11.27
C ILE A 5 7.00 -20.48 -10.08
N ASP A 6 6.39 -20.03 -8.98
CA ASP A 6 6.33 -20.74 -7.70
C ASP A 6 5.22 -21.78 -7.58
N ALA A 7 4.16 -21.73 -8.38
CA ALA A 7 3.08 -22.73 -8.31
C ALA A 7 2.99 -23.59 -9.57
N ARG A 8 3.57 -23.16 -10.69
CA ARG A 8 3.51 -23.86 -11.99
C ARG A 8 4.89 -24.27 -12.51
N ASN A 9 5.97 -24.00 -11.78
CA ASN A 9 7.35 -24.33 -12.13
C ASN A 9 7.71 -23.96 -13.57
N ILE A 10 7.28 -22.77 -14.02
CA ILE A 10 7.63 -22.32 -15.37
C ILE A 10 9.16 -22.17 -15.43
N PHE A 11 9.77 -22.73 -16.49
CA PHE A 11 11.22 -22.80 -16.73
C PHE A 11 12.03 -23.68 -15.77
N GLY A 12 11.40 -24.51 -14.93
CA GLY A 12 12.14 -25.35 -13.97
C GLY A 12 12.77 -24.54 -12.83
N LEU A 13 12.38 -23.26 -12.69
CA LEU A 13 13.00 -22.35 -11.72
C LEU A 13 12.70 -22.78 -10.28
N GLN A 14 11.53 -23.36 -10.02
CA GLN A 14 11.19 -23.84 -8.68
C GLN A 14 12.09 -25.00 -8.26
N ASP A 15 12.33 -25.96 -9.16
CA ASP A 15 13.25 -27.07 -8.88
C ASP A 15 14.67 -26.58 -8.63
N PHE A 16 15.10 -25.56 -9.38
CA PHE A 16 16.39 -24.91 -9.13
C PHE A 16 16.46 -24.28 -7.73
N LEU A 17 15.42 -23.54 -7.32
CA LEU A 17 15.38 -22.88 -6.01
C LEU A 17 15.39 -23.90 -4.86
N ILE A 18 14.58 -24.96 -4.94
CA ILE A 18 14.52 -26.03 -3.92
C ILE A 18 15.88 -26.69 -3.72
N ASN A 19 16.64 -26.92 -4.80
CA ASN A 19 17.90 -27.65 -4.74
C ASN A 19 19.11 -26.79 -4.36
N ASN A 20 18.99 -25.46 -4.42
CA ASN A 20 20.15 -24.56 -4.29
C ASN A 20 20.00 -23.49 -3.19
N LEU A 21 18.79 -23.25 -2.66
CA LEU A 21 18.52 -22.20 -1.68
C LEU A 21 17.71 -22.73 -0.50
N ASP A 22 17.93 -22.13 0.68
CA ASP A 22 17.26 -22.54 1.93
C ASP A 22 15.75 -22.20 1.93
N THR A 23 15.33 -21.20 1.15
CA THR A 23 13.91 -20.85 0.97
C THR A 23 13.50 -21.06 -0.48
N PRO A 24 12.52 -21.95 -0.78
CA PRO A 24 12.25 -22.44 -2.13
C PRO A 24 11.28 -21.57 -2.94
N PHE A 25 11.11 -20.28 -2.58
CA PHE A 25 10.11 -19.41 -3.20
C PHE A 25 10.78 -18.25 -3.94
N PHE A 26 10.52 -18.14 -5.24
CA PHE A 26 10.96 -17.02 -6.07
C PHE A 26 10.44 -15.69 -5.53
N TRP A 27 9.16 -15.62 -5.13
CA TRP A 27 8.61 -14.41 -4.51
C TRP A 27 9.39 -14.02 -3.25
N TYR A 28 9.88 -14.97 -2.45
CA TYR A 28 10.65 -14.62 -1.26
C TYR A 28 11.96 -13.93 -1.66
N HIS A 29 12.67 -14.45 -2.66
CA HIS A 29 13.93 -13.88 -3.14
C HIS A 29 13.77 -12.59 -3.93
N TRP A 30 12.70 -12.47 -4.71
CA TRP A 30 12.41 -11.27 -5.47
C TRP A 30 12.16 -10.07 -4.54
N PHE A 31 11.45 -10.32 -3.44
CA PHE A 31 11.07 -9.30 -2.47
C PHE A 31 12.02 -9.20 -1.26
N LEU A 32 13.14 -9.96 -1.26
CA LEU A 32 14.21 -9.80 -0.26
C LEU A 32 14.91 -8.45 -0.38
N THR A 33 15.00 -7.92 -1.60
CA THR A 33 15.44 -6.54 -1.83
C THR A 33 14.17 -5.71 -2.01
N PRO A 34 13.83 -4.82 -1.06
CA PRO A 34 12.58 -4.08 -1.10
C PRO A 34 12.66 -3.02 -2.21
N VAL A 35 12.41 -3.42 -3.45
CA VAL A 35 12.34 -2.51 -4.61
C VAL A 35 10.97 -1.85 -4.65
N GLU A 36 9.97 -2.51 -4.07
CA GLU A 36 8.59 -2.06 -3.97
C GLU A 36 8.47 -0.78 -3.15
N GLU A 37 9.11 -0.72 -1.97
CA GLU A 37 9.09 0.45 -1.08
C GLU A 37 9.59 1.73 -1.80
N PRO A 38 10.80 1.79 -2.39
CA PRO A 38 11.23 2.97 -3.16
C PRO A 38 10.31 3.28 -4.34
N LEU A 39 9.81 2.25 -5.04
CA LEU A 39 8.92 2.45 -6.18
C LEU A 39 7.59 3.07 -5.74
N GLN A 40 7.04 2.63 -4.61
CA GLN A 40 5.88 3.21 -3.96
C GLN A 40 6.13 4.66 -3.57
N TRP A 41 7.28 4.98 -2.96
CA TRP A 41 7.63 6.37 -2.62
C TRP A 41 7.71 7.26 -3.87
N TYR A 42 8.30 6.77 -4.96
CA TYR A 42 8.34 7.51 -6.22
C TYR A 42 6.94 7.71 -6.82
N MET A 43 6.08 6.69 -6.76
CA MET A 43 4.70 6.78 -7.26
C MET A 43 3.84 7.74 -6.43
N LEU A 44 3.94 7.67 -5.09
CA LEU A 44 3.26 8.60 -4.18
C LEU A 44 3.76 10.02 -4.37
N GLY A 45 5.08 10.21 -4.45
CA GLY A 45 5.70 11.51 -4.74
C GLY A 45 5.23 12.09 -6.07
N ALA A 46 5.24 11.30 -7.15
CA ALA A 46 4.72 11.72 -8.45
C ALA A 46 3.23 12.10 -8.38
N THR A 47 2.42 11.31 -7.66
CA THR A 47 0.99 11.59 -7.47
C THR A 47 0.78 12.91 -6.72
N PHE A 48 1.51 13.13 -5.64
CA PHE A 48 1.51 14.39 -4.89
C PHE A 48 1.83 15.58 -5.80
N PHE A 49 2.87 15.48 -6.64
CA PHE A 49 3.23 16.55 -7.56
C PHE A 49 2.14 16.81 -8.60
N VAL A 50 1.58 15.77 -9.21
CA VAL A 50 0.50 15.92 -10.20
C VAL A 50 -0.73 16.57 -9.57
N PHE A 51 -1.14 16.15 -8.37
CA PHE A 51 -2.31 16.70 -7.69
C PHE A 51 -2.09 18.16 -7.29
N SER A 52 -0.90 18.48 -6.76
CA SER A 52 -0.49 19.85 -6.43
C SER A 52 -0.46 20.76 -7.66
N PHE A 53 0.01 20.23 -8.79
CA PHE A 53 0.04 20.96 -10.05
C PHE A 53 -1.37 21.27 -10.57
N ILE A 54 -2.27 20.28 -10.56
CA ILE A 54 -3.69 20.49 -10.91
C ILE A 54 -4.33 21.55 -10.00
N ALA A 55 -4.07 21.47 -8.68
CA ALA A 55 -4.57 22.47 -7.74
C ALA A 55 -4.03 23.87 -8.06
N GLY A 56 -2.74 24.00 -8.39
CA GLY A 56 -2.13 25.26 -8.81
C GLY A 56 -2.78 25.87 -10.06
N ILE A 57 -3.02 25.06 -11.10
CA ILE A 57 -3.73 25.52 -12.31
C ILE A 57 -5.15 25.97 -11.96
N ALA A 58 -5.88 25.19 -11.16
CA ALA A 58 -7.23 25.53 -10.75
C ALA A 58 -7.29 26.84 -9.95
N PHE A 59 -6.29 27.09 -9.10
CA PHE A 59 -6.15 28.36 -8.38
C PHE A 59 -5.97 29.53 -9.34
N MET A 60 -5.09 29.41 -10.34
CA MET A 60 -4.87 30.44 -11.37
C MET A 60 -6.15 30.72 -12.18
N ASN A 61 -6.94 29.68 -12.47
CA ASN A 61 -8.21 29.77 -13.18
C ASN A 61 -9.40 30.20 -12.29
N LYS A 62 -9.17 30.50 -11.00
CA LYS A 62 -10.20 30.85 -10.00
C LYS A 62 -11.25 29.74 -9.79
N ASP A 63 -10.94 28.49 -10.13
CA ASP A 63 -11.78 27.32 -9.90
C ASP A 63 -11.57 26.79 -8.47
N LYS A 64 -12.33 27.36 -7.53
CA LYS A 64 -12.19 27.09 -6.09
C LYS A 64 -12.44 25.63 -5.72
N ASN A 65 -13.37 24.95 -6.38
CA ASN A 65 -13.74 23.57 -6.01
C ASN A 65 -12.65 22.59 -6.45
N THR A 66 -12.14 22.74 -7.67
CA THR A 66 -11.04 21.91 -8.18
C THR A 66 -9.77 22.14 -7.37
N PHE A 67 -9.46 23.40 -7.01
CA PHE A 67 -8.33 23.71 -6.12
C PHE A 67 -8.45 23.00 -4.77
N LYS A 68 -9.59 23.13 -4.10
CA LYS A 68 -9.80 22.52 -2.77
C LYS A 68 -9.76 20.99 -2.82
N PHE A 69 -10.35 20.39 -3.85
CA PHE A 69 -10.35 18.94 -4.01
C PHE A 69 -8.92 18.39 -4.16
N TRP A 70 -8.20 18.83 -5.19
CA TRP A 70 -6.85 18.31 -5.45
C TRP A 70 -5.84 18.76 -4.41
N GLY A 71 -6.03 19.94 -3.79
CA GLY A 71 -5.22 20.40 -2.67
C GLY A 71 -5.35 19.52 -1.42
N LEU A 72 -6.59 19.12 -1.05
CA LEU A 72 -6.80 18.18 0.06
C LEU A 72 -6.27 16.77 -0.26
N MET A 73 -6.48 16.30 -1.49
CA MET A 73 -5.93 15.01 -1.94
C MET A 73 -4.40 15.01 -1.87
N SER A 74 -3.77 16.08 -2.36
CA SER A 74 -2.31 16.29 -2.29
C SER A 74 -1.82 16.33 -0.84
N LEU A 75 -2.50 17.07 0.04
CA LEU A 75 -2.13 17.15 1.45
C LEU A 75 -2.19 15.78 2.14
N GLY A 76 -3.24 14.98 1.87
CA GLY A 76 -3.35 13.62 2.39
C GLY A 76 -2.20 12.72 1.90
N LEU A 77 -1.86 12.78 0.61
CA LEU A 77 -0.74 12.04 0.04
C LEU A 77 0.62 12.47 0.61
N LEU A 78 0.80 13.76 0.91
CA LEU A 78 2.02 14.24 1.55
C LEU A 78 2.20 13.63 2.94
N PHE A 79 1.12 13.53 3.72
CA PHE A 79 1.19 12.87 5.02
C PHE A 79 1.51 11.37 4.89
N MET A 80 0.91 10.69 3.91
CA MET A 80 1.23 9.29 3.61
C MET A 80 2.72 9.12 3.25
N LEU A 81 3.23 9.95 2.33
CA LEU A 81 4.64 9.89 1.92
C LEU A 81 5.61 10.18 3.08
N VAL A 82 5.27 11.15 3.95
CA VAL A 82 6.08 11.47 5.13
C VAL A 82 6.08 10.32 6.13
N GLU A 83 4.95 9.65 6.31
CA GLU A 83 4.87 8.48 7.20
C GLU A 83 5.70 7.32 6.68
N ASP A 84 5.52 6.99 5.40
CA ASP A 84 6.13 5.85 4.71
C ASP A 84 7.66 6.04 4.51
N ALA A 85 8.09 7.17 3.96
CA ALA A 85 9.52 7.42 3.70
C ALA A 85 10.29 7.97 4.91
N GLY A 86 9.60 8.60 5.86
CA GLY A 86 10.23 9.22 7.04
C GLY A 86 10.36 8.30 8.24
N ASP A 87 9.81 7.08 8.15
CA ASP A 87 9.68 6.12 9.25
C ASP A 87 9.18 6.80 10.55
N VAL A 88 8.20 7.67 10.36
CA VAL A 88 7.67 8.52 11.43
C VAL A 88 7.00 7.65 12.49
N ARG A 89 6.39 6.55 12.05
CA ARG A 89 5.81 5.51 12.92
C ARG A 89 6.83 4.92 13.88
N HIS A 90 7.99 4.46 13.40
CA HIS A 90 8.97 3.85 14.31
C HIS A 90 9.65 4.90 15.19
N THR A 91 9.83 6.12 14.69
CA THR A 91 10.35 7.24 15.47
C THR A 91 9.44 7.61 16.64
N TYR A 92 8.13 7.77 16.41
CA TYR A 92 7.18 8.04 17.49
C TYR A 92 7.04 6.87 18.45
N ARG A 93 7.08 5.63 17.94
CA ARG A 93 7.07 4.43 18.77
C ARG A 93 8.26 4.40 19.73
N ALA A 94 9.47 4.70 19.23
CA ALA A 94 10.66 4.80 20.06
C ALA A 94 10.55 5.89 21.15
N ILE A 95 9.88 7.00 20.85
CA ILE A 95 9.62 8.08 21.83
C ILE A 95 8.60 7.64 22.88
N ILE A 96 7.49 7.01 22.48
CA ILE A 96 6.44 6.53 23.39
C ILE A 96 6.99 5.44 24.32
N THR A 97 7.74 4.48 23.80
CA THR A 97 8.41 3.44 24.61
C THR A 97 9.37 4.07 25.63
N ARG A 98 10.11 5.12 25.26
CA ARG A 98 11.01 5.83 26.20
C ARG A 98 10.30 6.62 27.28
N ILE A 99 9.11 7.16 27.01
CA ILE A 99 8.36 8.01 27.96
C ILE A 99 7.51 7.15 28.91
N PHE A 100 6.92 6.06 28.40
CA PHE A 100 5.96 5.25 29.15
C PHE A 100 6.54 3.92 29.65
N GLU A 101 7.83 3.65 29.43
CA GLU A 101 8.52 2.39 29.79
C GLU A 101 7.76 1.13 29.31
N ALA A 102 6.95 1.25 28.26
CA ALA A 102 6.14 0.18 27.73
C ALA A 102 6.94 -0.56 26.64
N GLU A 103 7.32 -1.81 26.90
CA GLU A 103 7.97 -2.67 25.91
C GLU A 103 7.05 -2.93 24.71
N GLY A 104 7.55 -2.66 23.50
CA GLY A 104 6.90 -3.06 22.25
C GLY A 104 5.79 -2.13 21.74
N TYR A 105 4.88 -2.72 20.94
CA TYR A 105 3.79 -2.07 20.20
C TYR A 105 2.65 -1.55 21.10
N GLY A 106 2.92 -1.25 22.38
CA GLY A 106 1.93 -1.11 23.46
C GLY A 106 0.67 -0.33 23.06
N PHE A 107 -0.47 -0.66 23.68
CA PHE A 107 -1.82 -0.17 23.33
C PHE A 107 -1.92 1.30 22.90
N MET A 108 -1.18 2.20 23.55
CA MET A 108 -1.12 3.62 23.22
C MET A 108 -0.48 3.93 21.86
N GLY A 109 0.56 3.19 21.46
CA GLY A 109 1.19 3.29 20.14
C GLY A 109 0.24 2.88 19.03
N THR A 110 -0.48 1.76 19.20
CA THR A 110 -1.51 1.31 18.24
C THR A 110 -2.64 2.33 18.13
N ILE A 111 -3.10 2.92 19.24
CA ILE A 111 -4.12 3.99 19.19
C ILE A 111 -3.63 5.22 18.43
N PHE A 112 -2.38 5.64 18.66
CA PHE A 112 -1.83 6.80 17.96
C PHE A 112 -1.75 6.55 16.45
N GLU A 113 -1.22 5.40 16.04
CA GLU A 113 -1.15 4.97 14.64
C GLU A 113 -2.55 4.93 14.00
N LEU A 114 -3.53 4.37 14.72
CA LEU A 114 -4.93 4.35 14.32
C LEU A 114 -5.51 5.75 14.10
N VAL A 115 -5.32 6.65 15.05
CA VAL A 115 -5.85 8.01 14.96
C VAL A 115 -5.18 8.76 13.80
N TYR A 116 -3.88 8.57 13.62
CA TYR A 116 -3.13 9.16 12.52
C TYR A 116 -3.66 8.72 11.16
N PHE A 117 -3.75 7.40 10.90
CA PHE A 117 -4.27 6.89 9.63
C PHE A 117 -5.75 7.20 9.43
N LEU A 118 -6.54 7.22 10.51
CA LEU A 118 -7.94 7.65 10.46
C LEU A 118 -8.05 9.10 9.99
N ILE A 119 -7.22 10.01 10.51
CA ILE A 119 -7.24 11.42 10.10
C ILE A 119 -6.89 11.55 8.61
N ILE A 120 -5.84 10.87 8.15
CA ILE A 120 -5.45 10.89 6.73
C ILE A 120 -6.59 10.35 5.85
N GLY A 121 -7.10 9.18 6.19
CA GLY A 121 -8.20 8.55 5.46
C GLY A 121 -9.45 9.43 5.41
N LEU A 122 -9.80 10.08 6.54
CA LEU A 122 -10.94 11.01 6.60
C LEU A 122 -10.72 12.26 5.75
N ILE A 123 -9.51 12.83 5.68
CA ILE A 123 -9.22 13.98 4.82
C ILE A 123 -9.45 13.61 3.35
N LEU A 124 -8.94 12.46 2.91
CA LEU A 124 -9.09 11.98 1.55
C LEU A 124 -10.55 11.63 1.23
N LEU A 125 -11.24 10.88 2.09
CA LEU A 125 -12.66 10.57 1.94
C LEU A 125 -13.54 11.81 1.91
N PHE A 126 -13.26 12.77 2.79
CA PHE A 126 -13.96 14.04 2.83
C PHE A 126 -13.79 14.79 1.50
N ALA A 127 -12.57 14.82 0.96
CA ALA A 127 -12.31 15.45 -0.34
C ALA A 127 -13.11 14.76 -1.47
N ILE A 128 -13.04 13.43 -1.54
CA ILE A 128 -13.76 12.60 -2.53
C ILE A 128 -15.27 12.84 -2.45
N TYR A 129 -15.85 12.78 -1.26
CA TYR A 129 -17.29 12.93 -1.06
C TYR A 129 -17.77 14.37 -1.28
N LYS A 130 -17.13 15.34 -0.63
CA LYS A 130 -17.57 16.74 -0.66
C LYS A 130 -17.44 17.38 -2.04
N TYR A 131 -16.39 17.02 -2.78
CA TYR A 131 -16.09 17.58 -4.09
C TYR A 131 -16.34 16.61 -5.24
N TYR A 132 -17.28 15.66 -5.07
CA TYR A 132 -17.68 14.72 -6.12
C TYR A 132 -17.99 15.40 -7.47
N SER A 133 -18.55 16.61 -7.44
CA SER A 133 -18.86 17.38 -8.65
C SER A 133 -17.65 17.76 -9.50
N VAL A 134 -16.43 17.76 -8.93
CA VAL A 134 -15.19 18.08 -9.65
C VAL A 134 -14.84 16.99 -10.66
N TYR A 135 -14.98 15.72 -10.29
CA TYR A 135 -14.52 14.59 -11.09
C TYR A 135 -15.65 13.68 -11.62
N LYS A 136 -16.91 13.91 -11.24
CA LYS A 136 -18.07 13.05 -11.60
C LYS A 136 -18.20 12.76 -13.09
N ASP A 137 -17.86 13.73 -13.94
CA ASP A 137 -18.02 13.67 -15.39
C ASP A 137 -16.79 13.04 -16.08
N TYR A 138 -15.70 12.80 -15.33
CA TYR A 138 -14.46 12.22 -15.82
C TYR A 138 -14.41 10.72 -15.50
N LYS A 139 -14.95 9.90 -16.40
CA LYS A 139 -15.11 8.44 -16.19
C LYS A 139 -13.82 7.74 -15.75
N ASN A 140 -12.70 8.03 -16.42
CA ASN A 140 -11.42 7.38 -16.13
C ASN A 140 -10.84 7.87 -14.79
N THR A 141 -10.85 9.18 -14.53
CA THR A 141 -10.46 9.73 -13.22
C THR A 141 -11.22 9.06 -12.09
N LYS A 142 -12.55 8.93 -12.21
CA LYS A 142 -13.38 8.27 -11.21
C LYS A 142 -13.00 6.79 -11.02
N LEU A 143 -12.79 6.05 -12.11
CA LEU A 143 -12.40 4.64 -12.05
C LEU A 143 -11.07 4.48 -11.31
N TYR A 144 -10.04 5.22 -11.73
CA TYR A 144 -8.70 5.12 -11.17
C TYR A 144 -8.61 5.67 -9.74
N LEU A 145 -9.37 6.71 -9.41
CA LEU A 145 -9.51 7.21 -8.05
C LEU A 145 -10.13 6.15 -7.13
N GLY A 146 -11.17 5.47 -7.61
CA GLY A 146 -11.83 4.37 -6.90
C GLY A 146 -10.90 3.18 -6.69
N LEU A 147 -10.20 2.74 -7.74
CA LEU A 147 -9.20 1.68 -7.65
C LEU A 147 -8.08 2.05 -6.69
N GLY A 148 -7.55 3.28 -6.81
CA GLY A 148 -6.50 3.80 -5.93
C GLY A 148 -6.92 3.73 -4.47
N TYR A 149 -8.11 4.25 -4.16
CA TYR A 149 -8.63 4.25 -2.79
C TYR A 149 -8.91 2.84 -2.25
N VAL A 150 -9.48 1.95 -3.07
CA VAL A 150 -9.80 0.57 -2.66
C VAL A 150 -8.53 -0.23 -2.41
N PHE A 151 -7.56 -0.20 -3.32
CA PHE A 151 -6.33 -0.99 -3.16
C PHE A 151 -5.50 -0.49 -1.98
N TYR A 152 -5.30 0.82 -1.86
CA TYR A 152 -4.59 1.38 -0.70
C TYR A 152 -5.32 1.10 0.61
N GLY A 153 -6.65 1.25 0.62
CA GLY A 153 -7.46 0.95 1.78
C GLY A 153 -7.40 -0.53 2.18
N LEU A 154 -7.31 -1.45 1.22
CA LEU A 154 -7.13 -2.88 1.49
C LEU A 154 -5.74 -3.19 2.08
N GLY A 155 -4.67 -2.59 1.56
CA GLY A 155 -3.32 -2.72 2.12
C GLY A 155 -3.28 -2.30 3.59
N VAL A 156 -3.65 -1.05 3.86
CA VAL A 156 -3.70 -0.48 5.22
C VAL A 156 -4.63 -1.29 6.14
N SER A 157 -5.79 -1.74 5.65
CA SER A 157 -6.72 -2.54 6.45
C SER A 157 -6.16 -3.92 6.80
N ALA A 158 -5.42 -4.56 5.88
CA ALA A 158 -4.79 -5.85 6.12
C ALA A 158 -3.71 -5.72 7.22
N SER A 159 -2.84 -4.71 7.09
CA SER A 159 -1.83 -4.34 8.08
C SER A 159 -2.44 -4.07 9.46
N PHE A 160 -3.55 -3.32 9.48
CA PHE A 160 -4.28 -2.98 10.70
C PHE A 160 -4.91 -4.21 11.38
N VAL A 161 -5.65 -5.03 10.63
CA VAL A 161 -6.28 -6.24 11.18
C VAL A 161 -5.22 -7.19 11.72
N GLY A 162 -4.05 -7.23 11.09
CA GLY A 162 -2.91 -8.00 11.54
C GLY A 162 -2.35 -7.57 12.89
N SER A 163 -2.11 -6.27 13.05
CA SER A 163 -1.45 -5.69 14.21
C SER A 163 -2.38 -5.47 15.41
N ALA A 164 -3.61 -4.99 15.17
CA ALA A 164 -4.49 -4.54 16.25
C ALA A 164 -5.17 -5.67 17.03
N PHE A 165 -5.41 -6.81 16.39
CA PHE A 165 -6.09 -7.94 17.03
C PHE A 165 -5.14 -8.96 17.67
N ASN A 166 -3.85 -8.91 17.36
CA ASN A 166 -2.87 -9.84 17.91
C ASN A 166 -2.85 -9.84 19.46
N PRO A 167 -2.85 -8.68 20.15
CA PRO A 167 -2.91 -8.65 21.62
C PRO A 167 -4.19 -9.21 22.23
N ILE A 168 -5.30 -9.21 21.47
CA ILE A 168 -6.63 -9.63 21.94
C ILE A 168 -6.86 -11.12 21.66
N LEU A 169 -6.45 -11.58 20.48
CA LEU A 169 -6.69 -12.95 20.01
C LEU A 169 -5.57 -13.92 20.41
N GLY A 170 -4.40 -13.40 20.80
CA GLY A 170 -3.22 -14.22 21.12
C GLY A 170 -2.57 -14.88 19.89
N PHE A 171 -2.94 -14.44 18.68
CA PHE A 171 -2.34 -14.87 17.42
C PHE A 171 -2.44 -13.77 16.36
N SER A 172 -1.52 -13.81 15.39
CA SER A 172 -1.54 -12.89 14.24
C SER A 172 -2.56 -13.35 13.18
N VAL A 173 -3.62 -12.57 13.00
CA VAL A 173 -4.61 -12.79 11.92
C VAL A 173 -3.92 -12.69 10.56
N TYR A 174 -2.96 -11.78 10.44
CA TYR A 174 -2.14 -11.56 9.25
C TYR A 174 -1.41 -12.82 8.82
N GLU A 175 -0.69 -13.44 9.76
CA GLU A 175 0.04 -14.67 9.49
C GLU A 175 -0.88 -15.83 9.14
N ARG A 176 -2.04 -15.95 9.80
CA ARG A 176 -3.02 -17.00 9.46
C ARG A 176 -3.56 -16.86 8.04
N ILE A 177 -3.81 -15.64 7.58
CA ILE A 177 -4.20 -15.39 6.19
C ILE A 177 -3.04 -15.76 5.25
N GLY A 178 -1.81 -15.40 5.62
CA GLY A 178 -0.58 -15.80 4.90
C GLY A 178 -0.46 -17.31 4.76
N VAL A 179 -0.65 -18.07 5.85
CA VAL A 179 -0.67 -19.54 5.86
C VAL A 179 -1.70 -20.07 4.86
N ILE A 180 -2.94 -19.56 4.91
CA ILE A 180 -4.01 -20.01 3.99
C ILE A 180 -3.60 -19.77 2.54
N PHE A 181 -3.04 -18.60 2.20
CA PHE A 181 -2.60 -18.34 0.83
C PHE A 181 -1.42 -19.21 0.45
N VAL A 182 -0.40 -19.32 1.28
CA VAL A 182 0.82 -20.06 0.96
C VAL A 182 0.53 -21.56 0.79
N GLU A 183 -0.21 -22.14 1.73
CA GLU A 183 -0.60 -23.55 1.70
C GLU A 183 -1.47 -23.90 0.48
N ASN A 184 -2.45 -23.07 0.14
CA ASN A 184 -3.38 -23.39 -0.96
C ASN A 184 -2.83 -23.05 -2.35
N ILE A 185 -1.89 -22.10 -2.46
CA ILE A 185 -1.41 -21.61 -3.75
C ILE A 185 -0.08 -22.26 -4.13
N PHE A 186 0.86 -22.40 -3.20
CA PHE A 186 2.23 -22.79 -3.52
C PHE A 186 2.60 -24.21 -3.08
N LEU A 187 1.98 -24.76 -2.04
CA LEU A 187 2.30 -26.11 -1.56
C LEU A 187 1.59 -27.18 -2.41
N ASN A 188 2.18 -27.50 -3.56
CA ASN A 188 1.59 -28.41 -4.54
C ASN A 188 2.24 -29.81 -4.59
N ASN A 189 3.37 -30.03 -3.89
CA ASN A 189 4.07 -31.31 -3.82
C ASN A 189 4.86 -31.45 -2.50
N GLN A 190 5.28 -32.68 -2.18
CA GLN A 190 5.95 -32.98 -0.90
C GLN A 190 7.30 -32.28 -0.75
N GLN A 191 8.09 -32.14 -1.81
CA GLN A 191 9.40 -31.48 -1.74
C GLN A 191 9.28 -30.01 -1.37
N ILE A 192 8.26 -29.31 -1.89
CA ILE A 192 7.98 -27.92 -1.56
C ILE A 192 7.45 -27.80 -0.12
N ILE A 193 6.63 -28.75 0.33
CA ILE A 193 6.13 -28.79 1.71
C ILE A 193 7.31 -28.91 2.68
N ASP A 194 8.24 -29.84 2.42
CA ASP A 194 9.40 -30.06 3.28
C ASP A 194 10.30 -28.81 3.32
N ALA A 195 10.53 -28.18 2.17
CA ALA A 195 11.32 -26.95 2.08
C ALA A 195 10.59 -25.73 2.70
N TYR A 196 9.27 -25.66 2.61
CA TYR A 196 8.46 -24.66 3.31
C TYR A 196 8.57 -24.80 4.82
N ILE A 197 8.43 -26.02 5.37
CA ILE A 197 8.56 -26.27 6.81
C ILE A 197 9.93 -25.77 7.32
N LEU A 198 11.01 -26.18 6.66
CA LEU A 198 12.38 -25.76 6.97
C LEU A 198 12.53 -24.24 6.97
N ALA A 199 11.99 -23.57 5.96
CA ALA A 199 12.13 -22.14 5.83
C ALA A 199 11.21 -21.36 6.82
N THR A 200 10.09 -21.95 7.24
CA THR A 200 9.20 -21.38 8.28
C THR A 200 9.84 -21.47 9.68
N GLU A 201 10.69 -22.47 9.93
CA GLU A 201 11.48 -22.57 11.16
C GLU A 201 12.57 -21.49 11.26
N GLN A 202 13.07 -21.02 10.13
CA GLN A 202 14.15 -20.02 10.05
C GLN A 202 13.64 -18.59 9.93
N THR A 203 12.48 -18.37 9.30
CA THR A 203 11.91 -17.04 9.06
C THR A 203 10.39 -17.12 9.02
N ASN A 204 9.71 -16.04 9.40
CA ASN A 204 8.25 -15.96 9.31
C ASN A 204 7.78 -15.72 7.86
N ILE A 205 7.83 -16.78 7.04
CA ILE A 205 7.48 -16.73 5.60
C ILE A 205 6.07 -16.23 5.37
N ASN A 206 5.13 -16.62 6.22
CA ASN A 206 3.73 -16.27 6.08
C ASN A 206 3.50 -14.77 6.31
N PHE A 207 4.20 -14.20 7.29
CA PHE A 207 4.26 -12.75 7.47
C PHE A 207 4.90 -12.08 6.25
N MET A 208 6.07 -12.54 5.80
CA MET A 208 6.78 -11.96 4.65
C MET A 208 5.96 -11.98 3.37
N PHE A 209 5.17 -13.04 3.13
CA PHE A 209 4.28 -13.12 1.98
C PHE A 209 3.21 -12.03 2.04
N MET A 210 2.56 -11.91 3.20
CA MET A 210 1.50 -10.92 3.38
C MET A 210 2.04 -9.49 3.31
N ASP A 211 3.18 -9.24 3.93
CA ASP A 211 3.86 -7.93 3.94
C ASP A 211 4.30 -7.58 2.53
N ARG A 212 5.20 -8.38 1.96
CA ARG A 212 5.89 -8.02 0.73
C ARG A 212 5.11 -8.28 -0.55
N VAL A 213 4.38 -9.38 -0.62
CA VAL A 213 3.67 -9.75 -1.85
C VAL A 213 2.25 -9.19 -1.86
N PHE A 214 1.55 -9.20 -0.73
CA PHE A 214 0.16 -8.78 -0.68
C PHE A 214 0.01 -7.28 -0.39
N GLU A 215 0.50 -6.79 0.74
CA GLU A 215 0.32 -5.40 1.19
C GLU A 215 1.03 -4.42 0.26
N GLU A 216 2.35 -4.55 0.09
CA GLU A 216 3.15 -3.66 -0.78
C GLU A 216 2.62 -3.63 -2.24
N SER A 217 2.17 -4.77 -2.77
CA SER A 217 1.59 -4.80 -4.12
C SER A 217 0.25 -4.05 -4.20
N LEU A 218 -0.58 -4.15 -3.16
CA LEU A 218 -1.84 -3.41 -3.10
C LEU A 218 -1.60 -1.92 -2.96
N GLU A 219 -0.65 -1.51 -2.13
CA GLU A 219 -0.31 -0.11 -1.93
C GLU A 219 0.29 0.51 -3.19
N LEU A 220 1.21 -0.19 -3.88
CA LEU A 220 1.75 0.22 -5.17
C LEU A 220 0.66 0.34 -6.25
N LEU A 221 -0.26 -0.64 -6.34
CA LEU A 221 -1.41 -0.55 -7.25
C LEU A 221 -2.33 0.62 -6.88
N GLY A 222 -2.49 0.89 -5.59
CA GLY A 222 -3.19 2.03 -5.05
C GLY A 222 -2.59 3.35 -5.53
N ALA A 223 -1.29 3.53 -5.29
CA ALA A 223 -0.52 4.71 -5.70
C ALA A 223 -0.55 4.91 -7.23
N ALA A 224 -0.37 3.85 -8.01
CA ALA A 224 -0.46 3.90 -9.46
C ALA A 224 -1.86 4.31 -9.94
N GLY A 225 -2.91 3.80 -9.30
CA GLY A 225 -4.30 4.20 -9.56
C GLY A 225 -4.53 5.69 -9.28
N LEU A 226 -4.05 6.20 -8.16
CA LEU A 226 -4.16 7.62 -7.83
C LEU A 226 -3.40 8.50 -8.84
N LEU A 227 -2.18 8.10 -9.24
CA LEU A 227 -1.41 8.81 -10.27
C LEU A 227 -2.19 8.87 -11.60
N CYS A 228 -2.68 7.73 -12.06
CA CYS A 228 -3.47 7.63 -13.29
C CYS A 228 -4.69 8.55 -13.23
N SER A 229 -5.39 8.58 -12.09
CA SER A 229 -6.55 9.46 -11.88
C SER A 229 -6.21 10.93 -12.10
N GLY A 230 -5.12 11.41 -11.49
CA GLY A 230 -4.64 12.77 -11.65
C GLY A 230 -4.24 13.10 -13.09
N LEU A 231 -3.49 12.21 -13.74
CA LEU A 231 -3.06 12.41 -15.13
C LEU A 231 -4.25 12.49 -16.11
N TYR A 232 -5.22 11.58 -16.01
CA TYR A 232 -6.42 11.63 -16.83
C TYR A 232 -7.24 12.90 -16.59
N PHE A 233 -7.34 13.33 -15.32
CA PHE A 233 -8.03 14.58 -15.00
C PHE A 233 -7.30 15.77 -15.59
N LEU A 234 -5.98 15.86 -15.41
CA LEU A 234 -5.14 16.96 -15.88
C LEU A 234 -5.28 17.15 -17.40
N ILE A 235 -5.16 16.07 -18.18
CA ILE A 235 -5.30 16.11 -19.65
C ILE A 235 -6.68 16.66 -20.02
N ALA A 236 -7.74 16.12 -19.42
CA ALA A 236 -9.11 16.54 -19.74
C ALA A 236 -9.40 17.99 -19.29
N TYR A 237 -8.83 18.41 -18.15
CA TYR A 237 -8.99 19.74 -17.59
C TYR A 237 -8.27 20.81 -18.44
N LEU A 238 -7.07 20.51 -18.94
CA LEU A 238 -6.34 21.38 -19.85
C LEU A 238 -7.07 21.55 -21.18
N ASN A 239 -7.50 20.45 -21.81
CA ASN A 239 -8.23 20.50 -23.09
C ASN A 239 -9.53 21.32 -23.00
N LYS A 240 -10.24 21.22 -21.88
CA LYS A 240 -11.47 22.00 -21.66
C LYS A 240 -11.18 23.50 -21.56
N ASN A 241 -10.06 23.89 -20.96
CA ASN A 241 -9.68 25.29 -20.81
C ASN A 241 -9.10 25.90 -22.08
N GLU A 242 -8.50 25.10 -22.97
CA GLU A 242 -8.08 25.56 -24.30
C GLU A 242 -9.27 25.86 -25.22
N LEU A 243 -10.35 25.08 -25.13
CA LEU A 243 -11.58 25.32 -25.89
C LEU A 243 -12.36 26.58 -25.41
N LEU A 244 -11.98 27.16 -24.28
CA LEU A 244 -12.62 28.36 -23.70
C LEU A 244 -11.78 29.64 -23.90
N LYS A 245 -10.61 29.53 -24.52
CA LYS A 245 -9.77 30.67 -24.92
C LYS A 245 -9.98 30.99 -26.40
#